data_AF-A0A804KCX5-F1
#
_entry.id   AF-A0A804KCX5-F1
#
_cell.length_a   1.000
_cell.length_b   1.000
_cell.length_c   1.000
_cell.angle_alpha   90.00
_cell.angle_beta   90.00
_cell.angle_gamma   90.00
#
_symmetry.space_group_name_H-M   'P 1'
#
loop_
_entity.id
_entity.type
_entity.pdbx_description
1 polymer ?
#
loop_
_entity_poly.entity_id
_entity_poly.type
_entity_poly.pdbx_seq_one_letter_code
_entity_poly.pdbx_strand_id
1 'polypeptide(L)' 'MMNQTTTCDLKGLMQKFTPEMIGKEIEKATTSIFPLPNVYIRKVQILKAPKFGLGKLMEVRDD' A
#
# COMPACT_ATOMS: atom_id res chain seq x y z
N MET A 1 1.50 9.53 -1.60
CA MET A 1 0.82 8.45 -0.83
C MET A 1 -0.69 8.43 -1.01
N MET A 2 -1.43 9.52 -0.79
CA MET A 2 -2.90 9.55 -0.96
C MET A 2 -3.36 8.96 -2.30
N ASN A 3 -2.82 9.41 -3.42
CA ASN A 3 -3.19 8.91 -4.76
C ASN A 3 -3.01 7.39 -4.93
N GLN A 4 -2.02 6.78 -4.28
CA GLN A 4 -1.76 5.34 -4.37
C GLN A 4 -2.71 4.53 -3.47
N THR A 5 -3.30 5.17 -2.46
CA THR A 5 -4.09 4.53 -1.39
C THR A 5 -5.59 4.67 -1.62
N THR A 6 -6.06 5.79 -2.19
CA THR A 6 -7.49 6.06 -2.40
C THR A 6 -8.04 5.50 -3.70
N THR A 7 -7.17 5.12 -4.64
CA THR A 7 -7.53 4.63 -5.97
C THR A 7 -7.60 3.11 -6.05
N CYS A 8 -7.22 2.39 -5.00
CA CYS A 8 -7.09 0.94 -5.02
C CYS A 8 -7.75 0.32 -3.79
N ASP A 9 -8.31 -0.88 -3.97
CA ASP A 9 -8.80 -1.71 -2.88
C ASP A 9 -7.64 -2.31 -2.06
N LEU A 10 -7.97 -2.89 -0.90
CA LEU A 10 -6.99 -3.49 0.01
C LEU A 10 -6.06 -4.50 -0.68
N LYS A 11 -6.59 -5.31 -1.62
CA LYS A 11 -5.80 -6.28 -2.41
C LYS A 11 -4.77 -5.58 -3.31
N GLY A 12 -5.19 -4.54 -4.04
CA GLY A 12 -4.29 -3.75 -4.89
C GLY A 12 -3.22 -3.01 -4.07
N LEU A 13 -3.56 -2.58 -2.85
CA LEU A 13 -2.59 -2.01 -1.91
C LEU A 13 -1.53 -3.04 -1.48
N MET A 14 -1.94 -4.27 -1.16
CA MET A 14 -0.99 -5.34 -0.81
C MET A 14 -0.01 -5.62 -1.96
N GLN A 15 -0.50 -5.67 -3.20
CA GLN A 15 0.37 -5.85 -4.37
C GLN A 15 1.37 -4.71 -4.57
N LYS A 16 1.09 -3.49 -4.10
CA LYS A 16 2.02 -2.36 -4.13
C LYS A 16 2.99 -2.35 -2.94
N PHE A 17 2.59 -2.92 -1.80
CA PHE A 17 3.43 -3.04 -0.62
C PHE A 17 4.50 -4.12 -0.77
N THR A 18 4.18 -5.27 -1.36
CA THR A 18 5.14 -6.37 -1.55
C THR A 18 6.43 -5.94 -2.28
N PRO A 19 6.38 -5.21 -3.40
CA PRO A 19 7.60 -4.72 -4.07
C PRO A 19 8.11 -3.37 -3.53
N GLU A 20 7.54 -2.85 -2.44
CA GLU A 20 7.87 -1.54 -1.85
C GLU A 20 7.79 -0.38 -2.85
N MET A 21 6.85 -0.44 -3.80
CA MET A 21 6.76 0.50 -4.92
C MET A 21 6.60 1.95 -4.45
N ILE A 22 5.85 2.15 -3.36
CA ILE A 22 5.60 3.48 -2.78
C ILE A 22 6.88 4.08 -2.17
N GLY A 23 7.72 3.27 -1.53
CA GLY A 23 8.99 3.73 -0.95
C GLY A 23 9.92 4.24 -2.04
N LYS A 24 10.10 3.45 -3.10
CA LYS A 24 10.93 3.81 -4.27
C LYS A 24 10.44 5.06 -5.02
N GLU A 25 9.12 5.22 -5.13
CA GLU A 25 8.54 6.41 -5.76
C GLU A 25 8.82 7.68 -4.94
N ILE A 26 8.78 7.58 -3.61
CA ILE A 26 9.15 8.67 -2.70
C ILE A 26 10.63 8.99 -2.84
N GLU A 27 11.53 8.00 -2.79
CA GLU A 27 12.97 8.20 -2.95
C GLU A 27 13.27 9.00 -4.22
N LYS A 28 12.71 8.57 -5.36
CA LYS A 28 12.88 9.24 -6.66
C LYS A 28 12.39 10.68 -6.66
N ALA A 29 11.23 10.96 -6.05
CA ALA A 29 10.67 12.30 -6.00
C ALA A 29 11.53 13.25 -5.14
N THR A 30 12.03 12.77 -4.00
CA THR A 30 12.84 13.56 -3.07
C THR A 30 14.28 13.78 -3.51
N THR A 31 14.82 12.97 -4.43
CA THR A 31 16.20 13.14 -4.96
C THR A 31 16.49 14.55 -5.46
N SER A 32 15.49 15.26 -5.98
CA SER A 32 15.64 16.64 -6.46
C SER A 32 15.94 17.68 -5.36
N ILE A 33 15.57 17.38 -4.11
CA ILE A 33 15.75 18.27 -2.97
C ILE A 33 16.89 17.73 -2.10
N PHE A 34 16.80 16.47 -1.68
CA PHE A 34 17.80 15.79 -0.88
C PHE A 34 17.65 14.27 -1.03
N PRO A 35 18.74 13.53 -1.31
CA PRO A 35 18.67 12.09 -1.45
C PRO A 35 18.39 11.43 -0.10
N LEU A 36 17.23 10.77 0.01
CA LEU A 36 16.85 9.99 1.18
C LEU A 36 17.05 8.50 0.86
N PRO A 37 18.05 7.83 1.45
CA PRO A 37 18.19 6.38 1.31
C PRO A 37 17.26 5.64 2.28
N ASN A 38 16.82 4.45 1.89
CA ASN A 38 16.13 3.48 2.76
C ASN A 38 14.76 3.97 3.24
N VAL A 39 13.89 4.38 2.29
CA VAL A 39 12.53 4.84 2.59
C VAL A 39 11.54 3.67 2.62
N TYR A 40 10.95 3.42 3.79
CA TYR A 40 9.99 2.33 4.00
C TYR A 40 8.70 2.79 4.67
N ILE A 41 7.64 2.01 4.48
CA ILE A 41 6.39 2.16 5.23
C ILE A 41 6.54 1.42 6.55
N ARG A 42 6.68 2.16 7.65
CA ARG A 42 6.95 1.59 8.97
C ARG A 42 5.75 0.89 9.61
N LYS A 43 4.54 1.38 9.38
CA LYS A 43 3.31 0.82 9.98
C LYS A 43 2.10 1.13 9.10
N VAL A 44 1.25 0.11 8.90
CA VAL A 44 -0.07 0.25 8.30
C VAL A 44 -1.09 -0.29 9.29
N GLN A 45 -2.19 0.44 9.51
CA GLN A 45 -3.26 0.05 10.42
C GLN A 45 -4.60 0.28 9.75
N ILE A 46 -5.49 -0.72 9.82
CA ILE A 46 -6.87 -0.61 9.36
C ILE A 46 -7.67 0.07 10.48
N LEU A 47 -8.18 1.28 10.22
CA LEU A 47 -8.95 2.05 11.21
C LEU A 47 -10.42 1.61 11.30
N LYS A 48 -11.01 1.24 10.16
CA LYS A 48 -12.38 0.74 10.08
C LYS A 48 -12.37 -0.58 9.33
N ALA A 49 -12.44 -1.67 10.08
CA ALA A 49 -12.55 -2.99 9.48
C ALA A 49 -13.92 -3.14 8.78
N PRO A 50 -13.96 -3.64 7.54
CA PRO A 50 -15.22 -3.97 6.89
C PRO A 50 -15.95 -5.07 7.67
N LYS A 51 -17.28 -5.08 7.61
CA LYS A 51 -18.07 -6.17 8.19
C LYS A 51 -17.65 -7.50 7.56
N PHE A 52 -17.38 -8.50 8.40
CA PHE A 52 -16.98 -9.83 7.97
C PHE A 52 -18.10 -10.49 7.14
N GLY A 53 -17.74 -11.04 5.99
CA GLY A 53 -18.64 -11.81 5.13
C GLY A 53 -17.88 -12.89 4.40
N LEU A 54 -18.40 -14.12 4.44
CA LEU A 54 -17.77 -15.31 3.83
C LEU A 54 -17.51 -15.16 2.33
N GLY A 55 -18.43 -14.55 1.58
CA GLY A 55 -18.26 -14.33 0.14
C GLY A 55 -17.04 -13.46 -0.19
N LYS A 56 -16.92 -12.30 0.47
CA LYS A 56 -15.78 -11.39 0.31
C LYS A 56 -14.45 -12.00 0.77
N LEU A 57 -14.49 -12.98 1.66
CA LEU A 57 -13.29 -13.68 2.10
C LEU A 57 -12.81 -14.72 1.08
N MET A 58 -13.73 -15.44 0.44
CA MET A 58 -13.38 -16.40 -0.61
C MET A 58 -12.79 -15.69 -1.83
N GLU A 59 -13.34 -14.55 -2.24
CA GLU A 59 -12.79 -13.71 -3.32
C GLU A 59 -11.34 -13.23 -3.08
N VAL A 60 -10.90 -13.18 -1.82
CA VAL A 60 -9.53 -12.79 -1.45
C VAL A 60 -8.59 -14.01 -1.41
N ARG A 61 -9.10 -15.24 -1.31
CA ARG A 61 -8.32 -16.48 -1.20
C ARG A 61 -8.13 -17.21 -2.54
N ASP A 62 -9.07 -17.08 -3.47
CA ASP A 62 -9.03 -17.75 -4.77
C ASP A 62 -8.15 -17.02 -5.84
N ASP A 63 -7.38 -16.01 -5.43
CA ASP A 63 -6.36 -15.25 -6.19
C ASP A 63 -5.22 -14.81 -5.24
#